data_AF-A0A2M7NNT2-F1
#
_entry.id   AF-A0A2M7NNT2-F1
#
_cell.length_a   1.000
_cell.length_b   1.000
_cell.length_c   1.000
_cell.angle_alpha   90.00
_cell.angle_beta   90.00
_cell.angle_gamma   90.00
#
_symmetry.space_group_name_H-M   'P 1'
#
loop_
_entity.id
_entity.type
_entity.pdbx_description
1 polymer ?
#
loop_
_entity_poly.entity_id
_entity_poly.type
_entity_poly.pdbx_seq_one_letter_code
_entity_poly.pdbx_strand_id
1 'polypeptide(L)'
;MNIEKILNGKKYRSLFDKLSDEFDKSPIDNKLNVLASLNYWNLLDQVIKEYQQKYKQQKDKYILDQLKPTLQFLISHLRFGENLALKDFENQNLKKAILELKVELTNKVEKEYSKKTLIKSYLEEDNKVFKQQNDFFKIEFEKDPTNELKERDLKENKPFQESYIHLYNFLINSLIPDYKNNNFQGYSIDMGMSYQTEYLVRFYLQNPSKEKYLKAIQYAINIIYLNKEPYHKFFLFRMNFSENEIVQDFYSKNHIGVRFDTKADMEDWKNLKNGQKLKQQFAQRWNTLNQTVQENDVIVISSYKNFGCKVGIISQGTQFEKIGNENEFYTIFKLEQNQEIDIEKFPFIQTLLPSNVTISPIKRKNYTLRKNIFPKIIVRIENNEFDDIALEIIASEWLRTDFAPKEYRLQYQLLKTGGNNKDIDIYGMTIGNEKLIAQVSSTKDSKNINNKIKKLEKYNGFKRVFFFNVDDKKTSEYEIIDLKRIISELRNDNKYKELIYELE
;
A
#
# COMPACT_ATOMS: atom_id res chain seq x y z
N MET A 1 -7.30 5.48 -12.27
CA MET A 1 -7.89 6.65 -12.97
C MET A 1 -6.89 7.18 -13.99
N ASN A 2 -7.31 7.56 -15.20
CA ASN A 2 -6.42 8.15 -16.21
C ASN A 2 -6.77 9.63 -16.46
N ILE A 3 -5.83 10.38 -17.04
CA ILE A 3 -5.97 11.82 -17.29
C ILE A 3 -7.14 12.10 -18.25
N GLU A 4 -7.28 11.33 -19.33
CA GLU A 4 -8.32 11.51 -20.34
C GLU A 4 -9.73 11.43 -19.76
N LYS A 5 -10.00 10.43 -18.91
CA LYS A 5 -11.29 10.27 -18.23
C LYS A 5 -11.57 11.44 -17.30
N ILE A 6 -10.58 11.97 -16.58
CA ILE A 6 -10.77 13.14 -15.71
C ILE A 6 -11.01 14.41 -16.53
N LEU A 7 -10.24 14.62 -17.59
CA LEU A 7 -10.40 15.80 -18.45
C LEU A 7 -11.72 15.78 -19.22
N ASN A 8 -12.22 14.59 -19.59
CA ASN A 8 -13.46 14.42 -20.34
C ASN A 8 -13.51 15.34 -21.58
N GLY A 9 -12.45 15.28 -22.39
CA GLY A 9 -12.29 16.12 -23.59
C GLY A 9 -11.85 17.57 -23.34
N LYS A 10 -11.68 18.01 -22.09
CA LYS A 10 -11.14 19.36 -21.78
C LYS A 10 -9.68 19.49 -22.20
N LYS A 11 -9.39 20.55 -22.94
CA LYS A 11 -8.03 20.92 -23.36
C LYS A 11 -7.29 21.62 -22.24
N TYR A 12 -5.95 21.54 -22.20
CA TYR A 12 -5.17 22.17 -21.14
C TYR A 12 -5.33 23.69 -21.04
N ARG A 13 -5.49 24.39 -22.17
CA ARG A 13 -5.71 25.85 -22.17
C ARG A 13 -7.00 26.24 -21.43
N SER A 14 -8.03 25.39 -21.49
CA SER A 14 -9.25 25.59 -20.70
C SER A 14 -9.06 25.56 -19.18
N LEU A 15 -7.90 25.08 -18.69
CA LEU A 15 -7.57 24.97 -17.27
C LEU A 15 -6.47 25.96 -16.84
N PHE A 16 -5.52 26.27 -17.72
CA PHE A 16 -4.28 26.96 -17.36
C PHE A 16 -3.98 28.24 -18.15
N ASP A 17 -4.84 28.63 -19.09
CA ASP A 17 -4.68 29.83 -19.92
C ASP A 17 -5.90 30.74 -19.78
N LYS A 18 -5.93 31.56 -18.73
CA LYS A 18 -7.04 32.49 -18.43
C LYS A 18 -7.37 33.45 -19.58
N LEU A 19 -6.44 33.72 -20.49
CA LEU A 19 -6.65 34.62 -21.63
C LEU A 19 -7.18 33.90 -22.87
N SER A 20 -7.39 32.57 -22.81
CA SER A 20 -7.93 31.82 -23.93
C SER A 20 -9.46 31.78 -23.92
N ASP A 21 -10.06 31.85 -25.11
CA ASP A 21 -11.49 31.57 -25.30
C ASP A 21 -11.89 30.19 -24.75
N GLU A 22 -10.96 29.23 -24.76
CA GLU A 22 -11.20 27.89 -24.22
C GLU A 22 -11.41 27.91 -22.70
N PHE A 23 -10.75 28.84 -21.99
CA PHE A 23 -10.92 29.02 -20.56
C PHE A 23 -12.28 29.64 -20.26
N ASP A 24 -12.69 30.68 -20.99
CA ASP A 24 -13.95 31.38 -20.70
C ASP A 24 -15.21 30.55 -21.04
N LYS A 25 -15.08 29.52 -21.88
CA LYS A 25 -16.17 28.60 -22.25
C LYS A 25 -16.72 27.73 -21.12
N SER A 26 -16.11 27.71 -19.94
CA SER A 26 -16.60 26.89 -18.82
C SER A 26 -16.60 27.64 -17.48
N PRO A 27 -17.57 27.39 -16.58
CA PRO A 27 -17.57 27.97 -15.24
C PRO A 27 -16.28 27.66 -14.46
N ILE A 28 -15.87 28.58 -13.58
CA ILE A 28 -14.66 28.41 -12.74
C ILE A 28 -14.79 27.17 -11.87
N ASP A 29 -15.94 26.94 -11.23
CA ASP A 29 -16.19 25.76 -10.40
C ASP A 29 -15.97 24.45 -11.16
N ASN A 30 -16.40 24.38 -12.42
CA ASN A 30 -16.17 23.19 -13.24
C ASN A 30 -14.68 22.95 -13.50
N LYS A 31 -13.88 24.00 -13.64
CA LYS A 31 -12.41 23.88 -13.76
C LYS A 31 -11.79 23.43 -12.45
N LEU A 32 -12.22 24.04 -11.34
CA LEU A 32 -11.75 23.70 -10.00
C LEU A 32 -12.06 22.25 -9.65
N ASN A 33 -13.23 21.74 -10.02
CA ASN A 33 -13.58 20.33 -9.82
C ASN A 33 -12.67 19.39 -10.62
N VAL A 34 -12.37 19.72 -11.88
CA VAL A 34 -11.43 18.94 -12.72
C VAL A 34 -10.02 18.96 -12.12
N LEU A 35 -9.54 20.14 -11.69
CA LEU A 35 -8.23 20.30 -11.06
C LEU A 35 -8.16 19.58 -9.71
N ALA A 36 -9.23 19.63 -8.92
CA ALA A 36 -9.36 18.92 -7.67
C ALA A 36 -9.30 17.40 -7.90
N SER A 37 -10.02 16.87 -8.91
CA SER A 37 -9.93 15.46 -9.29
C SER A 37 -8.51 15.09 -9.74
N LEU A 38 -7.87 15.91 -10.57
CA LEU A 38 -6.48 15.69 -10.99
C LEU A 38 -5.51 15.68 -9.79
N ASN A 39 -5.71 16.57 -8.81
CA ASN A 39 -4.91 16.60 -7.60
C ASN A 39 -5.14 15.35 -6.73
N TYR A 40 -6.40 14.99 -6.49
CA TYR A 40 -6.79 13.82 -5.68
C TYR A 40 -6.23 12.51 -6.25
N TRP A 41 -6.20 12.37 -7.57
CA TRP A 41 -5.64 11.19 -8.24
C TRP A 41 -4.12 11.27 -8.48
N ASN A 42 -3.43 12.28 -7.93
CA ASN A 42 -1.99 12.52 -8.10
C ASN A 42 -1.53 12.72 -9.56
N LEU A 43 -2.40 13.27 -10.40
CA LEU A 43 -2.16 13.50 -11.83
C LEU A 43 -1.90 14.98 -12.18
N LEU A 44 -2.14 15.91 -11.25
CA LEU A 44 -2.01 17.35 -11.51
C LEU A 44 -0.59 17.76 -11.93
N ASP A 45 0.46 17.24 -11.30
CA ASP A 45 1.84 17.55 -11.68
C ASP A 45 2.17 17.09 -13.11
N GLN A 46 1.69 15.90 -13.47
CA GLN A 46 1.87 15.37 -14.81
C GLN A 46 1.19 16.28 -15.84
N VAL A 47 -0.06 16.67 -15.59
CA VAL A 47 -0.82 17.56 -16.47
C VAL A 47 -0.15 18.93 -16.61
N ILE A 48 0.35 19.51 -15.51
CA ILE A 48 1.09 20.79 -15.57
C ILE A 48 2.38 20.64 -16.38
N LYS A 49 3.12 19.54 -16.18
CA LYS A 49 4.35 19.27 -16.94
C LYS A 49 4.07 19.10 -18.44
N GLU A 50 3.01 18.39 -18.80
CA GLU A 50 2.58 18.22 -20.19
C GLU A 50 2.16 19.56 -20.82
N TYR A 51 1.45 20.42 -20.06
CA TYR A 51 1.16 21.79 -20.49
C TYR A 51 2.44 22.60 -20.77
N GLN A 52 3.39 22.58 -19.83
CA GLN A 52 4.66 23.30 -19.98
C GLN A 52 5.46 22.82 -21.19
N GLN A 53 5.49 21.51 -21.43
CA GLN A 53 6.18 20.91 -22.57
C GLN A 53 5.52 21.29 -23.89
N LYS A 54 4.19 21.26 -23.94
CA LYS A 54 3.40 21.56 -25.13
C LYS A 54 3.61 23.00 -25.63
N TYR A 55 3.76 23.96 -24.71
CA TYR A 55 3.88 25.39 -25.02
C TYR A 55 5.28 25.96 -24.80
N LYS A 56 6.32 25.11 -24.81
CA LYS A 56 7.71 25.51 -24.59
C LYS A 56 8.31 26.34 -25.74
N GLN A 57 7.76 26.21 -26.96
CA GLN A 57 8.29 26.88 -28.14
C GLN A 57 8.13 28.40 -28.05
N GLN A 58 9.08 29.16 -28.61
CA GLN A 58 9.12 30.61 -28.46
C GLN A 58 7.87 31.34 -28.99
N LYS A 59 7.26 30.82 -30.05
CA LYS A 59 5.98 31.31 -30.60
C LYS A 59 4.78 31.15 -29.65
N ASP A 60 4.84 30.20 -28.73
CA ASP A 60 3.76 29.85 -27.80
C ASP A 60 4.06 30.32 -26.37
N LYS A 61 5.17 31.05 -26.17
CA LYS A 61 5.63 31.48 -24.84
C LYS A 61 4.57 32.29 -24.09
N TYR A 62 3.79 33.11 -24.79
CA TYR A 62 2.72 33.91 -24.20
C TYR A 62 1.63 33.04 -23.53
N ILE A 63 1.38 31.83 -24.05
CA ILE A 63 0.43 30.85 -23.48
C ILE A 63 1.03 30.27 -22.19
N LEU A 64 2.32 29.91 -22.23
CA LEU A 64 3.03 29.39 -21.06
C LEU A 64 3.11 30.40 -19.93
N ASP A 65 3.32 31.68 -20.27
CA ASP A 65 3.41 32.79 -19.31
C ASP A 65 2.08 33.02 -18.56
N GLN A 66 0.94 32.54 -19.10
CA GLN A 66 -0.37 32.56 -18.40
C GLN A 66 -0.52 31.53 -17.29
N LEU A 67 0.35 30.52 -17.20
CA LEU A 67 0.23 29.46 -16.20
C LEU A 67 0.20 30.04 -14.78
N LYS A 68 1.25 30.78 -14.39
CA LYS A 68 1.36 31.33 -13.03
C LYS A 68 0.19 32.27 -12.68
N PRO A 69 -0.16 33.28 -13.49
CA PRO A 69 -1.32 34.14 -13.24
C PRO A 69 -2.62 33.36 -13.10
N THR A 70 -2.82 32.33 -13.92
CA THR A 70 -4.03 31.48 -13.86
C THR A 70 -4.07 30.68 -12.55
N LEU A 71 -2.96 30.10 -12.10
CA LEU A 71 -2.93 29.39 -10.81
C LEU A 71 -3.22 30.35 -9.64
N GLN A 72 -2.65 31.56 -9.65
CA GLN A 72 -2.89 32.57 -8.62
C GLN A 72 -4.35 33.00 -8.56
N PHE A 73 -4.97 33.20 -9.72
CA PHE A 73 -6.39 33.46 -9.85
C PHE A 73 -7.25 32.35 -9.22
N LEU A 74 -6.93 31.09 -9.52
CA LEU A 74 -7.66 29.93 -8.97
C LEU A 74 -7.49 29.80 -7.44
N ILE A 75 -6.28 30.06 -6.92
CA ILE A 75 -6.01 30.08 -5.48
C ILE A 75 -6.84 31.17 -4.78
N SER A 76 -6.87 32.38 -5.33
CA SER A 76 -7.68 33.48 -4.78
C SER A 76 -9.15 33.10 -4.72
N HIS A 77 -9.66 32.53 -5.82
CA HIS A 77 -11.06 32.10 -5.90
C HIS A 77 -11.39 31.05 -4.83
N LEU A 78 -10.53 30.05 -4.63
CA LEU A 78 -10.71 29.02 -3.61
C LEU A 78 -10.68 29.57 -2.16
N ARG A 79 -9.84 30.58 -1.89
CA ARG A 79 -9.67 31.15 -0.54
C ARG A 79 -10.75 32.15 -0.16
N PHE A 80 -11.14 33.00 -1.11
CA PHE A 80 -11.90 34.21 -0.82
C PHE A 80 -13.24 34.29 -1.55
N GLY A 81 -13.52 33.35 -2.47
CA GLY A 81 -14.71 33.42 -3.34
C GLY A 81 -14.68 34.54 -4.38
N GLU A 82 -13.66 35.41 -4.34
CA GLU A 82 -13.50 36.58 -5.19
C GLU A 82 -12.11 36.63 -5.85
N ASN A 83 -12.02 37.46 -6.89
CA ASN A 83 -10.78 37.74 -7.60
C ASN A 83 -10.02 38.86 -6.89
N LEU A 84 -9.18 38.54 -5.91
CA LEU A 84 -8.26 39.52 -5.35
C LEU A 84 -7.19 39.90 -6.38
N ALA A 85 -6.67 41.12 -6.25
CA ALA A 85 -5.65 41.64 -7.12
C ALA A 85 -4.35 40.83 -7.01
N LEU A 86 -3.66 40.62 -8.14
CA LEU A 86 -2.37 39.91 -8.25
C LEU A 86 -1.27 40.43 -7.31
N LYS A 87 -1.45 41.62 -6.72
CA LYS A 87 -0.53 42.27 -5.77
C LYS A 87 -0.20 41.40 -4.56
N ASP A 88 -1.17 40.62 -4.06
CA ASP A 88 -0.95 39.72 -2.91
C ASP A 88 -0.04 38.52 -3.25
N PHE A 89 0.23 38.29 -4.54
CA PHE A 89 1.02 37.17 -5.04
C PHE A 89 2.25 37.59 -5.88
N GLU A 90 2.60 38.87 -5.91
CA GLU A 90 3.66 39.42 -6.80
C GLU A 90 5.00 38.67 -6.68
N ASN A 91 5.38 38.27 -5.46
CA ASN A 91 6.66 37.59 -5.17
C ASN A 91 6.60 36.06 -5.24
N GLN A 92 5.45 35.47 -5.58
CA GLN A 92 5.30 34.01 -5.59
C GLN A 92 5.90 33.41 -6.87
N ASN A 93 6.82 32.44 -6.76
CA ASN A 93 7.28 31.69 -7.94
C ASN A 93 6.27 30.58 -8.32
N LEU A 94 6.39 30.05 -9.55
CA LEU A 94 5.47 29.02 -10.05
C LEU A 94 5.42 27.76 -9.17
N LYS A 95 6.56 27.31 -8.63
CA LYS A 95 6.62 26.13 -7.77
C LYS A 95 5.79 26.32 -6.49
N LYS A 96 5.87 27.50 -5.88
CA LYS A 96 5.09 27.87 -4.70
C LYS A 96 3.60 27.99 -5.03
N ALA A 97 3.25 28.56 -6.19
CA ALA A 97 1.86 28.62 -6.67
C ALA A 97 1.25 27.23 -6.86
N ILE A 98 1.99 26.28 -7.47
CA ILE A 98 1.52 24.89 -7.63
C ILE A 98 1.26 24.25 -6.26
N LEU A 99 2.20 24.40 -5.31
CA LEU A 99 2.05 23.81 -3.98
C LEU A 99 0.83 24.40 -3.23
N GLU A 100 0.65 25.71 -3.25
CA GLU A 100 -0.50 26.36 -2.63
C GLU A 100 -1.82 25.93 -3.26
N LEU A 101 -1.88 25.86 -4.60
CA LEU A 101 -3.08 25.37 -5.29
C LEU A 101 -3.44 23.95 -4.85
N LYS A 102 -2.45 23.04 -4.74
CA LYS A 102 -2.70 21.67 -4.27
C LYS A 102 -3.30 21.63 -2.87
N VAL A 103 -2.81 22.48 -1.96
CA VAL A 103 -3.36 22.58 -0.60
C VAL A 103 -4.82 23.02 -0.64
N GLU A 104 -5.13 24.09 -1.38
CA GLU A 104 -6.51 24.58 -1.47
C GLU A 104 -7.45 23.59 -2.17
N LEU A 105 -6.98 22.90 -3.21
CA LEU A 105 -7.75 21.84 -3.86
C LEU A 105 -8.02 20.67 -2.91
N THR A 106 -7.05 20.30 -2.07
CA THR A 106 -7.22 19.24 -1.05
C THR A 106 -8.28 19.66 -0.04
N ASN A 107 -8.20 20.90 0.47
CA ASN A 107 -9.20 21.46 1.39
C ASN A 107 -10.61 21.48 0.77
N LYS A 108 -10.73 21.82 -0.52
CA LYS A 108 -12.00 21.76 -1.25
C LYS A 108 -12.55 20.34 -1.29
N VAL A 109 -11.71 19.36 -1.63
CA VAL A 109 -12.10 17.95 -1.71
C VAL A 109 -12.63 17.44 -0.37
N GLU A 110 -11.91 17.70 0.71
CA GLU A 110 -12.29 17.25 2.06
C GLU A 110 -13.64 17.83 2.52
N LYS A 111 -13.99 19.05 2.07
CA LYS A 111 -15.26 19.71 2.41
C LYS A 111 -16.43 19.21 1.58
N GLU A 112 -16.22 18.97 0.28
CA GLU A 112 -17.32 18.80 -0.68
C GLU A 112 -17.52 17.36 -1.14
N TYR A 113 -16.49 16.52 -1.07
CA TYR A 113 -16.50 15.20 -1.68
C TYR A 113 -16.15 14.10 -0.69
N SER A 114 -16.90 13.00 -0.75
CA SER A 114 -16.63 11.82 0.06
C SER A 114 -17.08 10.56 -0.67
N LYS A 115 -16.20 9.56 -0.73
CA LYS A 115 -16.54 8.23 -1.27
C LYS A 115 -17.71 7.61 -0.53
N LYS A 116 -17.78 7.81 0.79
CA LYS A 116 -18.89 7.33 1.62
C LYS A 116 -20.20 7.98 1.17
N THR A 117 -20.21 9.29 0.94
CA THR A 117 -21.40 10.02 0.46
C THR A 117 -21.79 9.57 -0.94
N LEU A 118 -20.84 9.44 -1.87
CA LEU A 118 -21.09 8.90 -3.21
C LEU A 118 -21.80 7.55 -3.15
N ILE A 119 -21.21 6.59 -2.43
CA ILE A 119 -21.72 5.23 -2.32
C ILE A 119 -23.10 5.23 -1.66
N LYS A 120 -23.24 5.94 -0.55
CA LYS A 120 -24.52 6.02 0.17
C LYS A 120 -25.62 6.60 -0.73
N SER A 121 -25.34 7.70 -1.45
CA SER A 121 -26.31 8.31 -2.37
C SER A 121 -26.69 7.39 -3.54
N TYR A 122 -25.76 6.57 -4.03
CA TYR A 122 -26.05 5.53 -5.03
C TYR A 122 -26.97 4.44 -4.47
N LEU A 123 -26.67 3.94 -3.27
CA LEU A 123 -27.45 2.87 -2.63
C LEU A 123 -28.85 3.33 -2.20
N GLU A 124 -28.99 4.57 -1.77
CA GLU A 124 -30.25 5.18 -1.31
C GLU A 124 -30.99 5.90 -2.46
N GLU A 125 -30.49 5.83 -3.69
CA GLU A 125 -31.12 6.36 -4.91
C GLU A 125 -31.33 7.89 -4.91
N ASP A 126 -30.46 8.62 -4.20
CA ASP A 126 -30.38 10.09 -4.26
C ASP A 126 -29.58 10.53 -5.48
N ASN A 127 -30.26 10.59 -6.62
CA ASN A 127 -29.67 10.92 -7.92
C ASN A 127 -28.97 12.28 -7.96
N LYS A 128 -29.44 13.27 -7.17
CA LYS A 128 -28.87 14.62 -7.18
C LYS A 128 -27.49 14.62 -6.50
N VAL A 129 -27.42 14.08 -5.28
CA VAL A 129 -26.17 13.97 -4.53
C VAL A 129 -25.21 13.01 -5.23
N PHE A 130 -25.73 11.90 -5.75
CA PHE A 130 -24.94 10.93 -6.50
C PHE A 130 -24.25 11.57 -7.70
N LYS A 131 -25.00 12.29 -8.56
CA LYS A 131 -24.44 12.94 -9.74
C LYS A 131 -23.35 13.95 -9.37
N GLN A 132 -23.61 14.78 -8.36
CA GLN A 132 -22.64 15.77 -7.88
C GLN A 132 -21.33 15.11 -7.40
N GLN A 133 -21.42 14.03 -6.62
CA GLN A 133 -20.24 13.30 -6.15
C GLN A 133 -19.56 12.54 -7.30
N ASN A 134 -20.32 11.95 -8.22
CA ASN A 134 -19.79 11.11 -9.27
C ASN A 134 -19.11 11.91 -10.38
N ASP A 135 -19.50 13.16 -10.61
CA ASP A 135 -18.78 14.06 -11.51
C ASP A 135 -17.29 14.22 -11.10
N PHE A 136 -17.00 14.11 -9.81
CA PHE A 136 -15.65 14.14 -9.25
C PHE A 136 -14.95 12.76 -9.25
N PHE A 137 -15.60 11.73 -8.70
CA PHE A 137 -14.98 10.40 -8.54
C PHE A 137 -14.94 9.57 -9.82
N LYS A 138 -15.90 9.81 -10.74
CA LYS A 138 -16.04 9.17 -12.06
C LYS A 138 -16.08 7.64 -12.00
N ILE A 139 -16.83 7.11 -11.04
CA ILE A 139 -17.09 5.66 -10.88
C ILE A 139 -18.35 5.31 -11.68
N GLU A 140 -18.23 4.34 -12.57
CA GLU A 140 -19.32 3.88 -13.43
C GLU A 140 -20.01 2.69 -12.76
N PHE A 141 -20.83 2.95 -11.73
CA PHE A 141 -21.55 1.92 -10.99
C PHE A 141 -22.49 1.08 -11.86
N GLU A 142 -23.04 1.68 -12.93
CA GLU A 142 -23.97 1.02 -13.85
C GLU A 142 -23.27 0.19 -14.94
N LYS A 143 -21.96 0.37 -15.11
CA LYS A 143 -21.19 -0.40 -16.09
C LYS A 143 -20.81 -1.74 -15.47
N ASP A 144 -21.14 -2.82 -16.17
CA ASP A 144 -20.66 -4.16 -15.84
C ASP A 144 -19.15 -4.26 -16.16
N PRO A 145 -18.27 -4.39 -15.14
CA PRO A 145 -16.83 -4.48 -15.32
C PRO A 145 -16.35 -5.93 -15.54
N THR A 146 -17.25 -6.91 -15.71
CA THR A 146 -16.90 -8.34 -15.74
C THR A 146 -15.79 -8.67 -16.73
N ASN A 147 -15.80 -8.08 -17.93
CA ASN A 147 -14.77 -8.35 -18.94
C ASN A 147 -13.42 -7.74 -18.54
N GLU A 148 -13.41 -6.50 -18.05
CA GLU A 148 -12.20 -5.85 -17.54
C GLU A 148 -11.62 -6.60 -16.32
N LEU A 149 -12.47 -7.14 -15.44
CA LEU A 149 -12.04 -7.96 -14.31
C LEU A 149 -11.45 -9.30 -14.76
N LYS A 150 -12.03 -9.96 -15.76
CA LYS A 150 -11.46 -11.18 -16.37
C LYS A 150 -10.08 -10.92 -16.97
N GLU A 151 -9.93 -9.83 -17.71
CA GLU A 151 -8.64 -9.43 -18.27
C GLU A 151 -7.61 -9.13 -17.17
N ARG A 152 -8.04 -8.47 -16.09
CA ARG A 152 -7.19 -8.20 -14.92
C ARG A 152 -6.76 -9.48 -14.22
N ASP A 153 -7.68 -10.42 -13.97
CA ASP A 153 -7.38 -11.71 -13.36
C ASP A 153 -6.36 -12.50 -14.19
N LEU A 154 -6.52 -12.53 -15.51
CA LEU A 154 -5.57 -13.17 -16.43
C LEU A 154 -4.19 -12.50 -16.39
N LYS A 155 -4.16 -11.15 -16.44
CA LYS A 155 -2.90 -10.39 -16.41
C LYS A 155 -2.14 -10.56 -15.10
N GLU A 156 -2.86 -10.64 -13.98
CA GLU A 156 -2.29 -10.85 -12.65
C GLU A 156 -2.07 -12.34 -12.31
N ASN A 157 -2.41 -13.25 -13.23
CA ASN A 157 -2.36 -14.71 -13.04
C ASN A 157 -3.05 -15.15 -11.74
N LYS A 158 -4.23 -14.56 -11.46
CA LYS A 158 -4.99 -14.81 -10.25
C LYS A 158 -5.63 -16.21 -10.29
N PRO A 159 -5.48 -17.02 -9.23
CA PRO A 159 -6.22 -18.27 -9.11
C PRO A 159 -7.72 -17.98 -9.00
N PHE A 160 -8.55 -18.98 -9.30
CA PHE A 160 -10.01 -18.87 -9.21
C PHE A 160 -10.46 -18.32 -7.84
N GLN A 161 -9.87 -18.82 -6.73
CA GLN A 161 -10.21 -18.39 -5.37
C GLN A 161 -9.80 -16.94 -5.04
N GLU A 162 -9.07 -16.24 -5.90
CA GLU A 162 -8.76 -14.80 -5.75
C GLU A 162 -9.31 -13.94 -6.88
N SER A 163 -10.17 -14.50 -7.73
CA SER A 163 -10.71 -13.75 -8.86
C SER A 163 -11.55 -12.57 -8.38
N TYR A 164 -11.29 -11.40 -8.97
CA TYR A 164 -12.05 -10.19 -8.70
C TYR A 164 -13.52 -10.33 -9.11
N ILE A 165 -13.84 -11.24 -10.04
CA ILE A 165 -15.20 -11.53 -10.49
C ILE A 165 -16.04 -12.09 -9.34
N HIS A 166 -15.47 -12.92 -8.47
CA HIS A 166 -16.22 -13.44 -7.32
C HIS A 166 -16.56 -12.34 -6.32
N LEU A 167 -15.62 -11.42 -6.08
CA LEU A 167 -15.87 -10.26 -5.23
C LEU A 167 -16.93 -9.34 -5.84
N TYR A 168 -16.89 -9.13 -7.16
CA TYR A 168 -17.91 -8.37 -7.89
C TYR A 168 -19.28 -9.04 -7.80
N ASN A 169 -19.38 -10.34 -8.07
CA ASN A 169 -20.64 -11.07 -7.94
C ASN A 169 -21.19 -11.00 -6.52
N PHE A 170 -20.33 -11.09 -5.50
CA PHE A 170 -20.75 -10.92 -4.11
C PHE A 170 -21.22 -9.48 -3.81
N LEU A 171 -20.56 -8.47 -4.37
CA LEU A 171 -20.98 -7.08 -4.26
C LEU A 171 -22.38 -6.84 -4.85
N ILE A 172 -22.61 -7.26 -6.09
CA ILE A 172 -23.85 -6.94 -6.83
C ILE A 172 -25.01 -7.85 -6.42
N ASN A 173 -24.76 -9.13 -6.14
CA ASN A 173 -25.83 -10.10 -5.87
C ASN A 173 -26.13 -10.26 -4.37
N SER A 174 -25.27 -9.77 -3.48
CA SER A 174 -25.45 -9.91 -2.03
C SER A 174 -25.34 -8.57 -1.31
N LEU A 175 -24.16 -7.93 -1.29
CA LEU A 175 -23.93 -6.75 -0.43
C LEU A 175 -24.82 -5.56 -0.75
N ILE A 176 -24.96 -5.19 -2.04
CA ILE A 176 -25.78 -4.06 -2.46
C ILE A 176 -27.28 -4.35 -2.21
N PRO A 177 -27.84 -5.50 -2.66
CA PRO A 177 -29.22 -5.87 -2.37
C PRO A 177 -29.52 -5.90 -0.87
N ASP A 178 -28.65 -6.50 -0.06
CA ASP A 178 -28.84 -6.58 1.39
C ASP A 178 -28.84 -5.20 2.03
N TYR A 179 -27.96 -4.29 1.60
CA TYR A 179 -27.98 -2.91 2.08
C TYR A 179 -29.28 -2.18 1.71
N LYS A 180 -29.72 -2.29 0.44
CA LYS A 180 -30.95 -1.66 -0.04
C LYS A 180 -32.19 -2.17 0.69
N ASN A 181 -32.22 -3.47 1.00
CA ASN A 181 -33.31 -4.12 1.71
C ASN A 181 -33.23 -3.98 3.25
N ASN A 182 -32.23 -3.26 3.77
CA ASN A 182 -31.93 -3.17 5.21
C ASN A 182 -31.72 -4.54 5.90
N ASN A 183 -31.20 -5.52 5.15
CA ASN A 183 -30.91 -6.86 5.65
C ASN A 183 -29.45 -6.96 6.13
N PHE A 184 -29.19 -6.61 7.40
CA PHE A 184 -27.83 -6.57 7.96
C PHE A 184 -27.52 -7.82 8.79
N GLN A 185 -27.49 -8.99 8.14
CA GLN A 185 -27.18 -10.27 8.78
C GLN A 185 -25.71 -10.66 8.62
N GLY A 186 -25.23 -11.56 9.48
CA GLY A 186 -23.87 -12.07 9.36
C GLY A 186 -23.78 -13.06 8.20
N TYR A 187 -22.66 -13.07 7.48
CA TYR A 187 -22.41 -14.13 6.48
C TYR A 187 -21.67 -15.30 7.13
N SER A 188 -22.19 -16.51 6.94
CA SER A 188 -21.47 -17.73 7.27
C SER A 188 -20.30 -17.90 6.30
N ILE A 189 -19.12 -18.19 6.84
CA ILE A 189 -17.94 -18.47 6.03
C ILE A 189 -18.06 -19.90 5.52
N ASP A 190 -18.23 -20.06 4.22
CA ASP A 190 -18.41 -21.34 3.54
C ASP A 190 -17.17 -21.70 2.70
N MET A 191 -16.94 -23.00 2.49
CA MET A 191 -15.85 -23.54 1.66
C MET A 191 -15.91 -23.08 0.19
N GLY A 192 -17.04 -22.53 -0.28
CA GLY A 192 -17.20 -21.97 -1.62
C GLY A 192 -16.81 -20.50 -1.79
N MET A 193 -16.49 -19.76 -0.71
CA MET A 193 -16.12 -18.35 -0.82
C MET A 193 -14.72 -18.17 -1.41
N SER A 194 -14.56 -17.15 -2.26
CA SER A 194 -13.23 -16.69 -2.65
C SER A 194 -12.51 -16.08 -1.45
N TYR A 195 -11.18 -16.13 -1.45
CA TYR A 195 -10.33 -15.57 -0.38
C TYR A 195 -10.57 -14.07 -0.17
N GLN A 196 -10.84 -13.32 -1.25
CA GLN A 196 -11.14 -11.89 -1.15
C GLN A 196 -12.52 -11.65 -0.51
N THR A 197 -13.52 -12.46 -0.87
CA THR A 197 -14.85 -12.38 -0.28
C THR A 197 -14.82 -12.79 1.19
N GLU A 198 -14.15 -13.89 1.52
CA GLU A 198 -13.92 -14.30 2.91
C GLU A 198 -13.21 -13.20 3.69
N TYR A 199 -12.22 -12.53 3.10
CA TYR A 199 -11.53 -11.39 3.70
C TYR A 199 -12.44 -10.25 4.05
N LEU A 200 -13.26 -9.81 3.11
CA LEU A 200 -14.26 -8.79 3.34
C LEU A 200 -15.24 -9.23 4.44
N VAL A 201 -15.73 -10.47 4.41
CA VAL A 201 -16.69 -11.01 5.40
C VAL A 201 -16.09 -11.03 6.81
N ARG A 202 -14.89 -11.61 6.97
CA ARG A 202 -14.23 -11.68 8.28
C ARG A 202 -13.94 -10.31 8.84
N PHE A 203 -13.47 -9.39 8.00
CA PHE A 203 -13.01 -8.08 8.45
C PHE A 203 -14.16 -7.12 8.76
N TYR A 204 -15.21 -7.11 7.94
CA TYR A 204 -16.29 -6.12 8.06
C TYR A 204 -17.62 -6.71 8.54
N LEU A 205 -17.92 -7.98 8.26
CA LEU A 205 -19.29 -8.52 8.34
C LEU A 205 -19.50 -9.62 9.39
N GLN A 206 -18.49 -9.98 10.18
CA GLN A 206 -18.67 -10.89 11.32
C GLN A 206 -19.60 -10.34 12.41
N ASN A 207 -19.64 -9.02 12.57
CA ASN A 207 -20.49 -8.32 13.53
C ASN A 207 -21.20 -7.18 12.79
N PRO A 208 -22.16 -7.49 11.91
CA PRO A 208 -22.67 -6.55 10.92
C PRO A 208 -23.45 -5.39 11.54
N SER A 209 -23.43 -4.27 10.83
CA SER A 209 -24.28 -3.10 11.05
C SER A 209 -24.43 -2.38 9.72
N LYS A 210 -25.40 -1.47 9.59
CA LYS A 210 -25.53 -0.64 8.38
C LYS A 210 -24.22 0.05 7.99
N GLU A 211 -23.51 0.60 8.98
CA GLU A 211 -22.21 1.26 8.76
C GLU A 211 -21.13 0.27 8.30
N LYS A 212 -21.08 -0.93 8.88
CA LYS A 212 -20.11 -1.96 8.47
C LYS A 212 -20.37 -2.52 7.08
N TYR A 213 -21.64 -2.66 6.69
CA TYR A 213 -22.00 -2.98 5.32
C TYR A 213 -21.56 -1.88 4.36
N LEU A 214 -21.77 -0.60 4.71
CA LEU A 214 -21.30 0.52 3.89
C LEU A 214 -19.77 0.51 3.74
N LYS A 215 -19.02 0.22 4.82
CA LYS A 215 -17.57 0.02 4.77
C LYS A 215 -17.17 -1.17 3.88
N ALA A 216 -17.87 -2.30 3.98
CA ALA A 216 -17.64 -3.47 3.15
C ALA A 216 -17.90 -3.20 1.65
N ILE A 217 -18.98 -2.50 1.33
CA ILE A 217 -19.29 -2.07 -0.04
C ILE A 217 -18.21 -1.11 -0.56
N GLN A 218 -17.81 -0.11 0.24
CA GLN A 218 -16.72 0.80 -0.10
C GLN A 218 -15.40 0.05 -0.35
N TYR A 219 -15.11 -0.97 0.46
CA TYR A 219 -13.95 -1.83 0.29
C TYR A 219 -13.98 -2.58 -1.05
N ALA A 220 -15.09 -3.24 -1.37
CA ALA A 220 -15.25 -3.93 -2.65
C ALA A 220 -15.14 -2.97 -3.84
N ILE A 221 -15.74 -1.78 -3.76
CA ILE A 221 -15.67 -0.76 -4.83
C ILE A 221 -14.23 -0.28 -5.04
N ASN A 222 -13.46 -0.07 -3.97
CA ASN A 222 -12.06 0.31 -4.08
C ASN A 222 -11.26 -0.75 -4.87
N ILE A 223 -11.56 -2.04 -4.67
CA ILE A 223 -10.86 -3.13 -5.36
C ILE A 223 -11.33 -3.24 -6.82
N ILE A 224 -12.64 -3.29 -7.05
CA ILE A 224 -13.26 -3.56 -8.34
C ILE A 224 -13.12 -2.38 -9.30
N TYR A 225 -13.50 -1.18 -8.88
CA TYR A 225 -13.60 -0.02 -9.76
C TYR A 225 -12.37 0.88 -9.70
N LEU A 226 -11.60 0.85 -8.61
CA LEU A 226 -10.46 1.75 -8.39
C LEU A 226 -9.09 1.05 -8.41
N ASN A 227 -9.06 -0.24 -8.71
CA ASN A 227 -7.83 -1.05 -8.79
C ASN A 227 -6.94 -0.94 -7.55
N LYS A 228 -7.55 -0.86 -6.35
CA LYS A 228 -6.81 -0.92 -5.08
C LYS A 228 -6.45 -2.37 -4.73
N GLU A 229 -5.44 -2.52 -3.88
CA GLU A 229 -5.02 -3.82 -3.36
C GLU A 229 -6.13 -4.47 -2.51
N PRO A 230 -6.35 -5.79 -2.63
CA PRO A 230 -7.45 -6.48 -1.99
C PRO A 230 -7.20 -6.89 -0.54
N TYR A 231 -6.11 -6.45 0.10
CA TYR A 231 -5.79 -6.79 1.48
C TYR A 231 -5.20 -5.58 2.21
N HIS A 232 -5.52 -5.41 3.50
CA HIS A 232 -4.98 -4.31 4.29
C HIS A 232 -3.47 -4.46 4.53
N LYS A 233 -2.79 -3.32 4.69
CA LYS A 233 -1.38 -3.27 5.05
C LYS A 233 -1.20 -3.53 6.54
N PHE A 234 -0.14 -4.28 6.87
CA PHE A 234 0.27 -4.51 8.24
C PHE A 234 1.39 -3.57 8.64
N PHE A 235 1.29 -3.02 9.84
CA PHE A 235 2.36 -2.29 10.50
C PHE A 235 2.72 -2.97 11.81
N LEU A 236 3.99 -2.87 12.16
CA LEU A 236 4.51 -3.25 13.44
C LEU A 236 4.83 -2.00 14.24
N PHE A 237 4.45 -2.01 15.51
CA PHE A 237 4.69 -0.94 16.46
C PHE A 237 5.33 -1.50 17.73
N ARG A 238 6.38 -0.86 18.22
CA ARG A 238 7.07 -1.26 19.44
C ARG A 238 7.02 -0.13 20.46
N MET A 239 6.25 -0.33 21.52
CA MET A 239 6.11 0.59 22.64
C MET A 239 7.31 0.38 23.58
N ASN A 240 8.34 1.20 23.38
CA ASN A 240 9.64 1.12 24.06
C ASN A 240 9.91 2.28 25.01
N PHE A 241 8.87 2.89 25.58
CA PHE A 241 9.07 3.92 26.60
C PHE A 241 9.88 3.33 27.76
N SER A 242 10.76 4.15 28.33
CA SER A 242 11.58 3.80 29.50
C SER A 242 10.70 3.54 30.72
N GLU A 243 9.61 4.29 30.82
CA GLU A 243 8.68 4.34 31.93
C GLU A 243 7.66 3.22 31.80
N ASN A 244 7.80 2.17 32.63
CA ASN A 244 6.89 1.02 32.62
C ASN A 244 5.42 1.42 32.85
N GLU A 245 5.14 2.44 33.67
CA GLU A 245 3.79 2.94 33.93
C GLU A 245 3.13 3.49 32.66
N ILE A 246 3.89 4.18 31.81
CA ILE A 246 3.38 4.70 30.53
C ILE A 246 3.11 3.54 29.58
N VAL A 247 3.99 2.55 29.52
CA VAL A 247 3.76 1.35 28.69
C VAL A 247 2.54 0.58 29.16
N GLN A 248 2.31 0.48 30.47
CA GLN A 248 1.13 -0.14 31.07
C GLN A 248 -0.15 0.60 30.70
N ASP A 249 -0.14 1.93 30.80
CA ASP A 249 -1.28 2.77 30.44
C ASP A 249 -1.65 2.57 28.96
N PHE A 250 -0.65 2.61 28.08
CA PHE A 250 -0.85 2.38 26.66
C PHE A 250 -1.36 0.95 26.37
N TYR A 251 -0.82 -0.06 27.05
CA TYR A 251 -1.27 -1.44 26.90
C TYR A 251 -2.73 -1.60 27.33
N SER A 252 -3.11 -1.07 28.48
CA SER A 252 -4.48 -1.18 29.01
C SER A 252 -5.51 -0.42 28.17
N LYS A 253 -5.14 0.74 27.63
CA LYS A 253 -6.01 1.57 26.77
C LYS A 253 -5.99 1.17 25.29
N ASN A 254 -5.15 0.20 24.91
CA ASN A 254 -4.91 -0.22 23.52
C ASN A 254 -4.40 0.93 22.65
N HIS A 255 -3.53 1.76 23.22
CA HIS A 255 -2.92 2.88 22.53
C HIS A 255 -1.57 2.48 21.94
N ILE A 256 -1.29 3.01 20.76
CA ILE A 256 0.06 3.08 20.20
C ILE A 256 0.44 4.55 20.07
N GLY A 257 1.70 4.87 20.20
CA GLY A 257 2.12 6.25 19.99
C GLY A 257 3.61 6.47 20.04
N VAL A 258 4.02 7.64 19.57
CA VAL A 258 5.40 8.12 19.64
C VAL A 258 5.48 9.33 20.56
N ARG A 259 6.58 9.43 21.31
CA ARG A 259 6.90 10.57 22.16
C ARG A 259 7.76 11.55 21.36
N PHE A 260 7.47 12.83 21.50
CA PHE A 260 8.29 13.94 21.04
C PHE A 260 8.72 14.73 22.29
N ASP A 261 10.00 14.65 22.65
CA ASP A 261 10.53 15.24 23.89
C ASP A 261 11.91 15.91 23.70
N THR A 262 12.55 15.77 22.53
CA THR A 262 13.81 16.45 22.23
C THR A 262 13.62 17.64 21.28
N LYS A 263 14.60 18.57 21.27
CA LYS A 263 14.63 19.68 20.29
C LYS A 263 14.55 19.20 18.84
N ALA A 264 15.19 18.07 18.52
CA ALA A 264 15.15 17.49 17.18
C ALA A 264 13.75 16.97 16.84
N ASP A 265 13.06 16.37 17.80
CA ASP A 265 11.70 15.88 17.62
C ASP A 265 10.72 17.04 17.43
N MET A 266 10.91 18.13 18.17
CA MET A 266 10.13 19.35 18.00
C MET A 266 10.33 20.00 16.63
N GLU A 267 11.56 19.97 16.10
CA GLU A 267 11.85 20.41 14.72
C GLU A 267 11.10 19.53 13.71
N ASP A 268 11.16 18.21 13.87
CA ASP A 268 10.46 17.28 12.99
C ASP A 268 8.94 17.41 13.09
N TRP A 269 8.39 17.68 14.27
CA TRP A 269 6.96 17.96 14.43
C TRP A 269 6.53 19.21 13.64
N LYS A 270 7.32 20.28 13.69
CA LYS A 270 7.09 21.49 12.88
C LYS A 270 7.18 21.17 11.39
N ASN A 271 8.19 20.39 10.98
CA ASN A 271 8.36 19.98 9.60
C ASN A 271 7.19 19.11 9.11
N LEU A 272 6.68 18.20 9.94
CA LEU A 272 5.55 17.34 9.64
C LEU A 272 4.29 18.15 9.34
N LYS A 273 3.98 19.14 10.19
CA LYS A 273 2.85 20.07 9.97
C LYS A 273 2.99 20.88 8.67
N ASN A 274 4.22 21.21 8.30
CA ASN A 274 4.52 22.01 7.11
C ASN A 274 4.73 21.17 5.84
N GLY A 275 4.54 19.84 5.89
CA GLY A 275 4.78 18.94 4.76
C GLY A 275 6.25 18.90 4.30
N GLN A 276 7.19 19.18 5.21
CA GLN A 276 8.62 19.24 4.93
C GLN A 276 9.32 17.91 5.22
N LYS A 277 10.57 17.81 4.75
CA LYS A 277 11.38 16.60 4.95
C LYS A 277 11.76 16.46 6.43
N LEU A 278 11.47 15.29 6.99
CA LEU A 278 11.77 14.94 8.37
C LEU A 278 13.19 14.38 8.50
N LYS A 279 13.87 14.65 9.62
CA LYS A 279 15.24 14.20 9.88
C LYS A 279 15.27 12.82 10.57
N GLN A 280 14.40 12.60 11.55
CA GLN A 280 14.33 11.37 12.31
C GLN A 280 13.58 10.27 11.54
N GLN A 281 14.15 9.08 11.52
CA GLN A 281 13.54 7.95 10.80
C GLN A 281 12.21 7.52 11.41
N PHE A 282 12.03 7.62 12.73
CA PHE A 282 10.77 7.24 13.36
C PHE A 282 9.64 8.23 13.01
N ALA A 283 9.93 9.53 12.95
CA ALA A 283 8.97 10.56 12.55
C ALA A 283 8.55 10.38 11.08
N GLN A 284 9.49 10.02 10.20
CA GLN A 284 9.18 9.64 8.81
C GLN A 284 8.20 8.47 8.75
N ARG A 285 8.45 7.41 9.51
CA ARG A 285 7.61 6.21 9.52
C ARG A 285 6.25 6.44 10.17
N TRP A 286 6.20 7.28 11.21
CA TRP A 286 4.93 7.75 11.79
C TRP A 286 4.12 8.52 10.74
N ASN A 287 4.75 9.43 9.99
CA ASN A 287 4.07 10.15 8.92
C ASN A 287 3.57 9.20 7.82
N THR A 288 4.35 8.19 7.45
CA THR A 288 3.91 7.15 6.50
C THR A 288 2.70 6.37 7.02
N LEU A 289 2.70 5.97 8.30
CA LEU A 289 1.54 5.31 8.92
C LEU A 289 0.33 6.23 8.88
N ASN A 290 0.47 7.49 9.31
CA ASN A 290 -0.60 8.47 9.32
C ASN A 290 -1.21 8.67 7.91
N GLN A 291 -0.37 8.87 6.89
CA GLN A 291 -0.81 8.97 5.49
C GLN A 291 -1.55 7.71 5.03
N THR A 292 -1.05 6.53 5.41
CA THR A 292 -1.71 5.25 5.06
C THR A 292 -3.09 5.14 5.71
N VAL A 293 -3.22 5.55 6.97
CA VAL A 293 -4.49 5.57 7.72
C VAL A 293 -5.49 6.54 7.10
N GLN A 294 -5.05 7.67 6.53
CA GLN A 294 -5.99 8.56 5.82
C GLN A 294 -6.66 7.88 4.62
N GLU A 295 -5.95 6.94 3.98
CA GLU A 295 -6.43 6.29 2.76
C GLU A 295 -7.09 4.93 2.98
N ASN A 296 -6.70 4.18 4.02
CA ASN A 296 -7.11 2.79 4.23
C ASN A 296 -7.19 2.45 5.72
N ASP A 297 -8.00 1.45 6.08
CA ASP A 297 -7.86 0.75 7.36
C ASP A 297 -6.46 0.09 7.42
N VAL A 298 -5.81 0.15 8.58
CA VAL A 298 -4.47 -0.41 8.79
C VAL A 298 -4.49 -1.41 9.94
N ILE A 299 -3.89 -2.58 9.74
CA ILE A 299 -3.72 -3.57 10.80
C ILE A 299 -2.38 -3.30 11.49
N VAL A 300 -2.39 -3.14 12.81
CA VAL A 300 -1.19 -2.89 13.61
C VAL A 300 -0.95 -4.02 14.58
N ILE A 301 0.25 -4.59 14.52
CA ILE A 301 0.80 -5.48 15.54
C ILE A 301 1.65 -4.62 16.46
N SER A 302 1.30 -4.56 17.73
CA SER A 302 1.92 -3.71 18.73
C SER A 302 2.55 -4.56 19.84
N SER A 303 3.82 -4.31 20.15
CA SER A 303 4.54 -4.95 21.25
C SER A 303 4.75 -3.95 22.37
N TYR A 304 4.38 -4.33 23.59
CA TYR A 304 4.47 -3.52 24.81
C TYR A 304 5.49 -4.16 25.74
N LYS A 305 6.60 -3.44 25.94
CA LYS A 305 7.71 -3.91 26.78
C LYS A 305 7.19 -4.32 28.16
N ASN A 306 7.48 -5.55 28.58
CA ASN A 306 7.07 -6.15 29.86
C ASN A 306 5.57 -6.48 30.02
N PHE A 307 4.72 -6.28 28.99
CA PHE A 307 3.28 -6.57 29.08
C PHE A 307 2.78 -7.58 28.05
N GLY A 308 3.27 -7.52 26.80
CA GLY A 308 2.88 -8.49 25.76
C GLY A 308 2.66 -7.86 24.39
N CYS A 309 1.98 -8.58 23.50
CA CYS A 309 1.67 -8.13 22.14
C CYS A 309 0.17 -8.09 21.89
N LYS A 310 -0.28 -7.11 21.10
CA LYS A 310 -1.66 -7.00 20.62
C LYS A 310 -1.67 -6.75 19.12
N VAL A 311 -2.70 -7.23 18.43
CA VAL A 311 -3.04 -6.76 17.07
C VAL A 311 -4.37 -6.06 17.11
N GLY A 312 -4.54 -5.00 16.32
CA GLY A 312 -5.80 -4.29 16.16
C GLY A 312 -5.81 -3.46 14.87
N ILE A 313 -6.88 -2.71 14.67
CA ILE A 313 -7.11 -1.88 13.49
C ILE A 313 -7.02 -0.41 13.86
N ILE A 314 -6.46 0.41 12.96
CA ILE A 314 -6.69 1.85 12.90
C ILE A 314 -7.61 2.11 11.71
N SER A 315 -8.83 2.59 11.99
CA SER A 315 -9.84 2.86 10.96
C SER A 315 -9.39 3.99 10.02
N GLN A 316 -9.79 3.90 8.76
CA GLN A 316 -9.54 4.88 7.72
C GLN A 316 -10.00 6.28 8.15
N GLY A 317 -9.16 7.28 7.93
CA GLY A 317 -9.46 8.68 8.23
C GLY A 317 -9.35 9.07 9.71
N THR A 318 -8.98 8.12 10.58
CA THR A 318 -8.72 8.41 11.99
C THR A 318 -7.58 9.43 12.11
N GLN A 319 -7.82 10.50 12.87
CA GLN A 319 -6.78 11.44 13.26
C GLN A 319 -6.15 10.97 14.56
N PHE A 320 -4.83 11.11 14.68
CA PHE A 320 -4.17 10.80 15.93
C PHE A 320 -4.45 11.90 16.98
N GLU A 321 -4.48 11.51 18.24
CA GLU A 321 -4.62 12.43 19.37
C GLU A 321 -3.24 12.95 19.80
N LYS A 322 -3.16 14.22 20.20
CA LYS A 322 -1.97 14.78 20.85
C LYS A 322 -2.24 14.92 22.34
N ILE A 323 -1.42 14.27 23.17
CA ILE A 323 -1.50 14.35 24.64
C ILE A 323 -0.18 14.88 25.19
N GLY A 324 -0.22 15.88 26.05
CA GLY A 324 0.97 16.52 26.63
C GLY A 324 1.01 18.02 26.37
N ASN A 325 2.16 18.64 26.64
CA ASN A 325 2.36 20.08 26.50
C ASN A 325 3.17 20.42 25.22
N GLU A 326 3.65 21.65 25.11
CA GLU A 326 4.42 22.08 23.93
C GLU A 326 5.87 21.58 23.92
N ASN A 327 6.43 21.29 25.09
CA ASN A 327 7.82 20.86 25.27
C ASN A 327 7.97 19.34 25.31
N GLU A 328 6.88 18.63 25.57
CA GLU A 328 6.82 17.18 25.58
C GLU A 328 5.40 16.71 25.30
N PHE A 329 5.22 15.84 24.31
CA PHE A 329 3.92 15.25 24.02
C PHE A 329 4.02 13.90 23.32
N TYR A 330 2.89 13.21 23.30
CA TYR A 330 2.66 11.96 22.61
C TYR A 330 1.68 12.18 21.46
N THR A 331 1.91 11.52 20.33
CA THR A 331 0.90 11.35 19.28
C THR A 331 0.40 9.93 19.29
N ILE A 332 -0.91 9.75 19.38
CA ILE A 332 -1.52 8.47 19.75
C ILE A 332 -2.59 8.04 18.75
N PHE A 333 -2.57 6.77 18.39
CA PHE A 333 -3.73 6.08 17.82
C PHE A 333 -4.27 5.06 18.80
N LYS A 334 -5.60 4.94 18.86
CA LYS A 334 -6.28 3.88 19.59
C LYS A 334 -6.57 2.71 18.66
N LEU A 335 -6.23 1.50 19.10
CA LEU A 335 -6.49 0.27 18.35
C LEU A 335 -7.92 -0.22 18.58
N GLU A 336 -8.65 -0.36 17.48
CA GLU A 336 -9.98 -0.98 17.43
C GLU A 336 -9.88 -2.49 17.21
N GLN A 337 -10.91 -3.25 17.60
CA GLN A 337 -10.99 -4.71 17.42
C GLN A 337 -9.71 -5.45 17.86
N ASN A 338 -9.14 -5.03 18.99
CA ASN A 338 -7.87 -5.57 19.43
C ASN A 338 -8.00 -6.98 20.01
N GLN A 339 -6.95 -7.77 19.82
CA GLN A 339 -6.77 -9.07 20.44
C GLN A 339 -5.31 -9.22 20.88
N GLU A 340 -5.11 -9.89 22.01
CA GLU A 340 -3.78 -10.25 22.48
C GLU A 340 -3.19 -11.36 21.62
N ILE A 341 -1.87 -11.31 21.42
CA ILE A 341 -1.12 -12.30 20.68
C ILE A 341 -0.30 -13.10 21.67
N ASP A 342 -0.56 -14.40 21.72
CA ASP A 342 0.30 -15.36 22.37
C ASP A 342 1.58 -15.56 21.54
N ILE A 343 2.69 -15.04 22.07
CA ILE A 343 3.99 -15.08 21.40
C ILE A 343 4.60 -16.50 21.45
N GLU A 344 4.25 -17.31 22.44
CA GLU A 344 4.71 -18.70 22.52
C GLU A 344 4.07 -19.55 21.43
N LYS A 345 2.78 -19.30 21.16
CA LYS A 345 2.07 -19.90 20.02
C LYS A 345 2.53 -19.36 18.67
N PHE A 346 2.95 -18.10 18.60
CA PHE A 346 3.37 -17.43 17.36
C PHE A 346 4.77 -16.82 17.47
N PRO A 347 5.83 -17.65 17.61
CA PRO A 347 7.19 -17.17 17.88
C PRO A 347 7.75 -16.34 16.71
N PHE A 348 7.25 -16.53 15.49
CA PHE A 348 7.65 -15.74 14.33
C PHE A 348 7.34 -14.24 14.48
N ILE A 349 6.42 -13.84 15.38
CA ILE A 349 6.15 -12.42 15.68
C ILE A 349 7.41 -11.74 16.23
N GLN A 350 8.23 -12.46 17.00
CA GLN A 350 9.51 -11.94 17.48
C GLN A 350 10.48 -11.67 16.32
N THR A 351 10.44 -12.49 15.27
CA THR A 351 11.27 -12.31 14.05
C THR A 351 10.82 -11.12 13.20
N LEU A 352 9.58 -10.65 13.36
CA LEU A 352 9.07 -9.48 12.66
C LEU A 352 9.54 -8.17 13.29
N LEU A 353 10.04 -8.18 14.53
CA LEU A 353 10.52 -7.00 15.28
C LEU A 353 11.99 -6.69 14.95
N PRO A 354 12.31 -5.82 13.98
CA PRO A 354 13.68 -5.32 13.83
C PRO A 354 14.13 -4.68 15.15
N SER A 355 15.33 -5.05 15.59
CA SER A 355 15.83 -4.81 16.94
C SER A 355 15.84 -3.33 17.38
N ASN A 356 15.86 -2.38 16.43
CA ASN A 356 16.07 -0.96 16.69
C ASN A 356 14.99 -0.02 16.12
N VAL A 357 13.78 -0.51 15.89
CA VAL A 357 12.75 0.26 15.18
C VAL A 357 11.44 0.33 15.98
N THR A 358 10.95 1.55 16.20
CA THR A 358 9.66 1.81 16.85
C THR A 358 8.47 1.48 15.94
N ILE A 359 8.56 1.76 14.64
CA ILE A 359 7.47 1.57 13.67
C ILE A 359 8.03 1.03 12.36
N SER A 360 7.40 0.01 11.79
CA SER A 360 7.75 -0.48 10.46
C SER A 360 6.53 -1.00 9.71
N PRO A 361 6.37 -0.73 8.41
CA PRO A 361 5.49 -1.54 7.59
C PRO A 361 6.02 -2.99 7.56
N ILE A 362 5.12 -3.96 7.60
CA ILE A 362 5.44 -5.38 7.46
C ILE A 362 5.35 -5.72 5.97
N LYS A 363 6.45 -6.19 5.41
CA LYS A 363 6.58 -6.50 3.97
C LYS A 363 6.68 -7.99 3.67
N ARG A 364 6.71 -8.84 4.70
CA ARG A 364 6.91 -10.30 4.61
C ARG A 364 5.99 -10.99 5.61
N LYS A 365 5.70 -12.29 5.41
CA LYS A 365 4.81 -13.09 6.27
C LYS A 365 3.38 -12.55 6.37
N ASN A 366 2.95 -11.70 5.43
CA ASN A 366 1.59 -11.15 5.42
C ASN A 366 0.54 -12.25 5.31
N TYR A 367 0.83 -13.30 4.52
CA TYR A 367 0.02 -14.52 4.52
C TYR A 367 -0.06 -15.15 5.92
N THR A 368 1.07 -15.42 6.59
CA THR A 368 1.07 -16.05 7.92
C THR A 368 0.31 -15.21 8.94
N LEU A 369 0.44 -13.88 8.85
CA LEU A 369 -0.31 -12.93 9.65
C LEU A 369 -1.82 -13.03 9.36
N ARG A 370 -2.21 -13.08 8.09
CA ARG A 370 -3.61 -13.27 7.70
C ARG A 370 -4.13 -14.62 8.16
N LYS A 371 -3.42 -15.73 7.94
CA LYS A 371 -3.83 -17.11 8.27
C LYS A 371 -3.96 -17.34 9.77
N ASN A 372 -2.95 -16.92 10.54
CA ASN A 372 -2.83 -17.34 11.94
C ASN A 372 -3.26 -16.27 12.94
N ILE A 373 -3.23 -14.99 12.56
CA ILE A 373 -3.41 -13.87 13.51
C ILE A 373 -4.69 -13.10 13.20
N PHE A 374 -4.73 -12.36 12.10
CA PHE A 374 -5.84 -11.46 11.79
C PHE A 374 -5.91 -11.16 10.28
N PRO A 375 -7.05 -11.35 9.59
CA PRO A 375 -8.37 -11.80 10.08
C PRO A 375 -8.58 -13.33 10.14
N LYS A 376 -7.53 -14.15 10.10
CA LYS A 376 -7.55 -15.64 10.07
C LYS A 376 -8.06 -16.25 8.77
N ILE A 377 -7.39 -15.91 7.67
CA ILE A 377 -7.73 -16.34 6.30
C ILE A 377 -6.54 -16.98 5.64
N ILE A 378 -6.79 -18.13 5.04
CA ILE A 378 -5.86 -18.83 4.18
C ILE A 378 -6.00 -18.19 2.79
N VAL A 379 -4.96 -17.49 2.32
CA VAL A 379 -4.92 -16.91 0.96
C VAL A 379 -3.74 -17.53 0.20
N ARG A 380 -3.67 -17.43 -1.12
CA ARG A 380 -2.49 -17.99 -1.81
C ARG A 380 -1.25 -17.16 -1.45
N ILE A 381 -0.11 -17.82 -1.21
CA ILE A 381 1.15 -17.11 -0.97
C ILE A 381 1.69 -16.57 -2.30
N GLU A 382 1.88 -15.25 -2.35
CA GLU A 382 2.73 -14.64 -3.37
C GLU A 382 4.21 -14.92 -3.09
N ASN A 383 5.03 -15.10 -4.13
CA ASN A 383 6.42 -15.56 -3.99
C ASN A 383 7.32 -14.71 -3.06
N ASN A 384 6.95 -13.46 -2.81
CA ASN A 384 7.62 -12.52 -1.89
C ASN A 384 7.14 -12.63 -0.42
N GLU A 385 6.08 -13.38 -0.15
CA GLU A 385 5.48 -13.55 1.17
C GLU A 385 6.00 -14.79 1.93
N PHE A 386 6.64 -15.74 1.24
CA PHE A 386 7.39 -16.83 1.87
C PHE A 386 8.45 -16.27 2.82
N ASP A 387 8.63 -16.93 3.95
CA ASP A 387 9.72 -16.60 4.85
C ASP A 387 11.07 -17.11 4.33
N ASP A 388 12.16 -16.62 4.93
CA ASP A 388 13.51 -16.91 4.44
C ASP A 388 13.80 -18.43 4.50
N ILE A 389 13.29 -19.15 5.52
CA ILE A 389 13.47 -20.60 5.67
C ILE A 389 12.75 -21.36 4.56
N ALA A 390 11.49 -21.02 4.28
CA ALA A 390 10.71 -21.63 3.21
C ALA A 390 11.39 -21.39 1.85
N LEU A 391 11.89 -20.18 1.59
CA LEU A 391 12.63 -19.88 0.36
C LEU A 391 13.91 -20.70 0.24
N GLU A 392 14.64 -20.89 1.34
CA GLU A 392 15.84 -21.73 1.33
C GLU A 392 15.53 -23.22 1.09
N ILE A 393 14.44 -23.74 1.67
CA ILE A 393 13.96 -25.12 1.40
C ILE A 393 13.59 -25.26 -0.08
N ILE A 394 12.80 -24.33 -0.61
CA ILE A 394 12.38 -24.30 -2.02
C ILE A 394 13.59 -24.28 -2.95
N ALA A 395 14.56 -23.40 -2.71
CA ALA A 395 15.77 -23.31 -3.52
C ALA A 395 16.64 -24.57 -3.41
N SER A 396 16.73 -25.17 -2.22
CA SER A 396 17.45 -26.42 -2.00
C SER A 396 16.80 -27.59 -2.74
N GLU A 397 15.47 -27.74 -2.69
CA GLU A 397 14.78 -28.80 -3.42
C GLU A 397 14.85 -28.58 -4.93
N TRP A 398 14.73 -27.33 -5.40
CA TRP A 398 14.90 -27.02 -6.82
C TRP A 398 16.25 -27.48 -7.35
N LEU A 399 17.34 -27.26 -6.58
CA LEU A 399 18.68 -27.74 -6.92
C LEU A 399 18.79 -29.27 -6.98
N ARG A 400 17.82 -30.04 -6.49
CA ARG A 400 17.81 -31.51 -6.61
C ARG A 400 16.96 -32.02 -7.77
N THR A 401 16.32 -31.13 -8.52
CA THR A 401 15.44 -31.48 -9.63
C THR A 401 16.18 -31.49 -10.98
N ASP A 402 15.49 -31.99 -12.00
CA ASP A 402 15.94 -31.89 -13.38
C ASP A 402 15.81 -30.48 -13.97
N PHE A 403 15.06 -29.57 -13.32
CA PHE A 403 14.97 -28.16 -13.74
C PHE A 403 16.27 -27.39 -13.53
N ALA A 404 17.07 -27.79 -12.52
CA ALA A 404 18.35 -27.16 -12.26
C ALA A 404 19.42 -27.58 -13.31
N PRO A 405 20.31 -26.65 -13.73
CA PRO A 405 21.46 -26.99 -14.57
C PRO A 405 22.28 -28.12 -13.96
N LYS A 406 22.73 -29.06 -14.80
CA LYS A 406 23.41 -30.28 -14.37
C LYS A 406 24.64 -29.96 -13.50
N GLU A 407 25.33 -28.86 -13.80
CA GLU A 407 26.49 -28.38 -13.05
C GLU A 407 26.20 -27.90 -11.62
N TYR A 408 24.94 -27.62 -11.27
CA TYR A 408 24.51 -27.16 -9.95
C TYR A 408 23.67 -28.20 -9.20
N ARG A 409 23.26 -29.28 -9.86
CA ARG A 409 22.38 -30.28 -9.25
C ARG A 409 23.02 -30.89 -8.02
N LEU A 410 22.35 -30.76 -6.87
CA LEU A 410 22.83 -31.27 -5.60
C LEU A 410 22.63 -32.78 -5.51
N GLN A 411 23.71 -33.49 -5.18
CA GLN A 411 23.68 -34.90 -4.80
C GLN A 411 23.47 -35.04 -3.29
N TYR A 412 24.17 -34.22 -2.49
CA TYR A 412 24.06 -34.21 -1.04
C TYR A 412 24.10 -32.77 -0.50
N GLN A 413 23.26 -32.48 0.48
CA GLN A 413 23.37 -31.24 1.25
C GLN A 413 24.24 -31.49 2.49
N LEU A 414 25.27 -30.67 2.67
CA LEU A 414 26.30 -30.87 3.70
C LEU A 414 25.99 -30.13 5.01
N LEU A 415 25.17 -29.08 4.96
CA LEU A 415 24.66 -28.38 6.14
C LEU A 415 23.15 -28.26 6.06
N LYS A 416 22.46 -28.42 7.20
CA LYS A 416 21.04 -28.08 7.28
C LYS A 416 20.84 -26.61 6.91
N THR A 417 19.79 -26.37 6.12
CA THR A 417 19.26 -25.04 5.81
C THR A 417 19.12 -24.20 7.08
N GLY A 418 19.62 -22.95 7.08
CA GLY A 418 19.64 -22.08 8.26
C GLY A 418 20.73 -22.35 9.33
N GLY A 419 21.77 -23.15 9.07
CA GLY A 419 22.80 -23.52 10.05
C GLY A 419 24.10 -22.70 10.04
N ASN A 420 24.57 -22.29 11.22
CA ASN A 420 25.89 -21.78 11.70
C ASN A 420 26.77 -20.82 10.87
N ASN A 421 26.69 -20.76 9.54
CA ASN A 421 27.47 -19.85 8.71
C ASN A 421 26.57 -18.75 8.13
N LYS A 422 26.61 -17.55 8.74
CA LYS A 422 25.71 -16.41 8.44
C LYS A 422 25.74 -15.89 6.99
N ASP A 423 26.66 -16.39 6.17
CA ASP A 423 26.84 -15.95 4.79
C ASP A 423 26.40 -16.99 3.74
N ILE A 424 26.20 -18.25 4.14
CA ILE A 424 25.84 -19.35 3.23
C ILE A 424 24.47 -19.90 3.63
N ASP A 425 23.50 -19.79 2.72
CA ASP A 425 22.13 -20.22 2.98
C ASP A 425 21.96 -21.71 2.59
N ILE A 426 22.65 -22.16 1.53
CA ILE A 426 22.70 -23.57 1.11
C ILE A 426 24.14 -24.00 0.90
N TYR A 427 24.53 -25.15 1.45
CA TYR A 427 25.84 -25.78 1.20
C TYR A 427 25.67 -27.26 0.87
N GLY A 428 26.20 -27.68 -0.29
CA GLY A 428 26.14 -29.08 -0.72
C GLY A 428 27.24 -29.49 -1.70
N MET A 429 27.20 -30.75 -2.10
CA MET A 429 27.97 -31.30 -3.21
C MET A 429 27.08 -31.54 -4.41
N THR A 430 27.57 -31.15 -5.59
CA THR A 430 26.90 -31.42 -6.85
C THR A 430 27.09 -32.88 -7.28
N ILE A 431 26.28 -33.34 -8.23
CA ILE A 431 26.46 -34.66 -8.87
C ILE A 431 27.81 -34.80 -9.61
N GLY A 432 28.50 -33.68 -9.86
CA GLY A 432 29.86 -33.63 -10.42
C GLY A 432 30.96 -33.66 -9.36
N ASN A 433 30.64 -33.93 -8.09
CA ASN A 433 31.55 -33.89 -6.95
C ASN A 433 32.18 -32.51 -6.67
N GLU A 434 31.50 -31.43 -7.07
CA GLU A 434 31.97 -30.07 -6.78
C GLU A 434 31.23 -29.48 -5.58
N LYS A 435 31.92 -28.64 -4.81
CA LYS A 435 31.30 -27.95 -3.69
C LYS A 435 30.46 -26.78 -4.22
N LEU A 436 29.21 -26.70 -3.79
CA LEU A 436 28.28 -25.63 -4.15
C LEU A 436 27.80 -24.88 -2.92
N ILE A 437 27.87 -23.57 -2.97
CA ILE A 437 27.29 -22.65 -1.99
C ILE A 437 26.26 -21.77 -2.68
N ALA A 438 25.14 -21.51 -2.00
CA ALA A 438 24.13 -20.61 -2.51
C ALA A 438 23.68 -19.59 -1.48
N GLN A 439 23.22 -18.47 -2.02
CA GLN A 439 22.60 -17.40 -1.26
C GLN A 439 21.16 -17.20 -1.77
N VAL A 440 20.22 -17.13 -0.84
CA VAL A 440 18.79 -16.98 -1.10
C VAL A 440 18.30 -15.66 -0.50
N SER A 441 17.51 -14.90 -1.26
CA SER A 441 16.86 -13.70 -0.74
C SER A 441 15.74 -13.21 -1.64
N SER A 442 14.57 -12.89 -1.06
CA SER A 442 13.48 -12.25 -1.80
C SER A 442 13.71 -10.77 -2.13
N THR A 443 14.88 -10.20 -1.81
CA THR A 443 15.21 -8.79 -2.10
C THR A 443 15.22 -8.49 -3.60
N LYS A 444 14.70 -7.31 -3.96
CA LYS A 444 14.83 -6.70 -5.29
C LYS A 444 15.83 -5.56 -5.34
N ASP A 445 16.31 -5.11 -4.17
CA ASP A 445 17.24 -3.98 -4.05
C ASP A 445 18.64 -4.36 -4.54
N SER A 446 19.10 -3.72 -5.61
CA SER A 446 20.37 -4.02 -6.26
C SER A 446 21.58 -3.86 -5.33
N LYS A 447 21.53 -2.92 -4.38
CA LYS A 447 22.62 -2.72 -3.40
C LYS A 447 22.72 -3.91 -2.44
N ASN A 448 21.59 -4.39 -1.94
CA ASN A 448 21.52 -5.58 -1.09
C ASN A 448 21.91 -6.86 -1.86
N ILE A 449 21.51 -6.99 -3.13
CA ILE A 449 21.93 -8.08 -4.01
C ILE A 449 23.46 -8.10 -4.11
N ASN A 450 24.07 -6.98 -4.47
CA ASN A 450 25.54 -6.88 -4.61
C ASN A 450 26.28 -7.18 -3.30
N ASN A 451 25.74 -6.73 -2.16
CA ASN A 451 26.32 -7.05 -0.85
C ASN A 451 26.28 -8.55 -0.54
N LYS A 452 25.19 -9.23 -0.92
CA LYS A 452 25.05 -10.68 -0.77
C LYS A 452 25.99 -11.44 -1.73
N ILE A 453 26.15 -10.98 -2.96
CA ILE A 453 27.11 -11.56 -3.91
C ILE A 453 28.53 -11.54 -3.33
N LYS A 454 28.99 -10.35 -2.87
CA LYS A 454 30.32 -10.18 -2.26
C LYS A 454 30.59 -11.09 -1.08
N LYS A 455 29.57 -11.47 -0.31
CA LYS A 455 29.72 -12.39 0.82
C LYS A 455 30.12 -13.79 0.39
N LEU A 456 29.70 -14.25 -0.79
CA LEU A 456 30.08 -15.55 -1.31
C LEU A 456 31.40 -15.54 -2.11
N GLU A 457 31.83 -14.39 -2.61
CA GLU A 457 33.08 -14.25 -3.37
C GLU A 457 34.32 -14.66 -2.58
N LYS A 458 34.30 -14.48 -1.25
CA LYS A 458 35.42 -14.87 -0.37
C LYS A 458 35.69 -16.38 -0.30
N TYR A 459 34.76 -17.22 -0.77
CA TYR A 459 34.90 -18.67 -0.75
C TYR A 459 35.46 -19.18 -2.08
N ASN A 460 36.76 -19.43 -2.13
CA ASN A 460 37.46 -19.95 -3.31
C ASN A 460 37.22 -21.46 -3.50
N GLY A 461 37.11 -21.90 -4.76
CA GLY A 461 36.93 -23.33 -5.09
C GLY A 461 35.52 -23.86 -4.88
N PHE A 462 34.52 -22.98 -4.78
CA PHE A 462 33.09 -23.33 -4.70
C PHE A 462 32.34 -22.79 -5.91
N LYS A 463 31.40 -23.59 -6.42
CA LYS A 463 30.33 -23.10 -7.30
C LYS A 463 29.39 -22.22 -6.49
N ARG A 464 29.02 -21.08 -7.06
CA ARG A 464 28.21 -20.05 -6.38
C ARG A 464 26.92 -19.88 -7.15
N VAL A 465 25.79 -20.02 -6.45
CA VAL A 465 24.46 -19.82 -7.02
C VAL A 465 23.72 -18.75 -6.23
N PHE A 466 23.02 -17.88 -6.94
CA PHE A 466 22.32 -16.75 -6.33
C PHE A 466 20.84 -16.79 -6.67
N PHE A 467 19.99 -16.89 -5.66
CA PHE A 467 18.54 -16.89 -5.80
C PHE A 467 17.95 -15.56 -5.34
N PHE A 468 17.47 -14.75 -6.28
CA PHE A 468 16.91 -13.42 -6.02
C PHE A 468 15.59 -13.20 -6.75
N ASN A 469 14.77 -12.26 -6.28
CA ASN A 469 13.65 -11.72 -7.05
C ASN A 469 14.19 -10.60 -7.96
N VAL A 470 14.37 -10.87 -9.25
CA VAL A 470 14.87 -9.86 -10.21
C VAL A 470 13.83 -9.61 -11.30
N ASP A 471 13.50 -8.33 -11.53
CA ASP A 471 12.56 -7.93 -12.59
C ASP A 471 13.26 -7.80 -13.96
N ASP A 472 14.60 -7.81 -14.01
CA ASP A 472 15.40 -7.82 -15.24
C ASP A 472 16.70 -8.64 -15.07
N LYS A 473 16.97 -9.52 -16.03
CA LYS A 473 18.21 -10.32 -16.12
C LYS A 473 19.39 -9.45 -16.54
N LYS A 474 19.90 -8.56 -15.67
CA LYS A 474 21.19 -7.90 -15.89
C LYS A 474 21.61 -7.15 -14.63
N THR A 475 22.51 -7.74 -13.85
CA THR A 475 23.54 -7.03 -13.03
C THR A 475 24.34 -8.03 -12.21
N SER A 476 25.13 -8.90 -12.86
CA SER A 476 26.37 -9.46 -12.29
C SER A 476 27.09 -10.35 -13.28
N GLU A 477 28.40 -10.54 -13.08
CA GLU A 477 29.21 -11.62 -13.71
C GLU A 477 28.74 -13.03 -13.31
N TYR A 478 27.82 -13.12 -12.35
CA TYR A 478 27.24 -14.35 -11.83
C TYR A 478 25.85 -14.63 -12.40
N GLU A 479 25.54 -15.92 -12.56
CA GLU A 479 24.20 -16.38 -12.90
C GLU A 479 23.26 -16.19 -11.70
N ILE A 480 22.24 -15.35 -11.88
CA ILE A 480 21.17 -15.13 -10.91
C ILE A 480 19.94 -15.94 -11.35
N ILE A 481 19.46 -16.80 -10.47
CA ILE A 481 18.27 -17.61 -10.65
C ILE A 481 17.08 -16.90 -10.00
N ASP A 482 16.04 -16.65 -10.79
CA ASP A 482 14.84 -15.97 -10.30
C ASP A 482 14.02 -16.89 -9.39
N LEU A 483 13.79 -16.45 -8.14
CA LEU A 483 12.95 -17.16 -7.18
C LEU A 483 11.53 -17.40 -7.72
N LYS A 484 10.98 -16.47 -8.50
CA LYS A 484 9.63 -16.66 -9.05
C LYS A 484 9.59 -17.82 -10.04
N ARG A 485 10.64 -17.95 -10.85
CA ARG A 485 10.78 -19.04 -11.82
C ARG A 485 10.83 -20.39 -11.12
N ILE A 486 11.69 -20.57 -10.12
CA ILE A 486 11.85 -21.88 -9.47
C ILE A 486 10.59 -22.30 -8.72
N ILE A 487 9.88 -21.36 -8.07
CA ILE A 487 8.61 -21.64 -7.40
C ILE A 487 7.56 -22.08 -8.42
N SER A 488 7.50 -21.42 -9.58
CA SER A 488 6.58 -21.81 -10.65
C SER A 488 6.92 -23.20 -11.22
N GLU A 489 8.19 -23.53 -11.41
CA GLU A 489 8.63 -24.85 -11.89
C GLU A 489 8.23 -25.94 -10.89
N LEU A 490 8.52 -25.76 -9.59
CA LEU A 490 8.17 -26.74 -8.55
C LEU A 490 6.66 -26.88 -8.32
N ARG A 491 5.88 -25.79 -8.43
CA ARG A 491 4.41 -25.84 -8.32
C ARG A 491 3.76 -26.69 -9.42
N ASN A 492 4.40 -26.80 -10.58
CA ASN A 492 3.92 -27.57 -11.72
C ASN A 492 4.48 -29.00 -11.75
N ASP A 493 5.35 -29.36 -10.81
CA ASP A 493 5.93 -30.68 -10.69
C ASP A 493 5.13 -31.55 -9.72
N ASN A 494 4.68 -32.74 -10.18
CA ASN A 494 3.84 -33.63 -9.39
C ASN A 494 4.50 -34.11 -8.08
N LYS A 495 5.83 -34.16 -8.01
CA LYS A 495 6.56 -34.59 -6.82
C LYS A 495 6.68 -33.46 -5.79
N TYR A 496 6.83 -32.21 -6.23
CA TYR A 496 7.12 -31.08 -5.34
C TYR A 496 5.92 -30.16 -5.08
N LYS A 497 4.81 -30.32 -5.80
CA LYS A 497 3.60 -29.51 -5.59
C LYS A 497 3.06 -29.58 -4.16
N GLU A 498 3.07 -30.77 -3.54
CA GLU A 498 2.63 -30.94 -2.16
C GLU A 498 3.55 -30.22 -1.16
N LEU A 499 4.87 -30.31 -1.35
CA LEU A 499 5.83 -29.57 -0.52
C LEU A 499 5.59 -28.06 -0.59
N ILE A 500 5.36 -27.51 -1.79
CA ILE A 500 5.07 -26.09 -1.92
C ILE A 500 3.78 -25.75 -1.17
N TYR A 501 2.75 -26.58 -1.25
CA TYR A 501 1.50 -26.38 -0.50
C TYR A 501 1.68 -26.44 1.03
N GLU A 502 2.57 -27.30 1.53
CA GLU A 502 2.86 -27.38 2.98
C GLU A 502 3.65 -26.16 3.49
N LEU A 503 4.53 -25.62 2.65
CA LEU A 503 5.28 -24.39 2.94
C LEU A 503 4.43 -23.12 2.76
N GLU A 504 3.23 -23.27 2.19
CA GLU A 504 2.18 -22.25 2.16
C GLU A 504 1.39 -22.23 3.47
#